data_AF-A0A536LRH4-F1
#
_entry.id   AF-A0A536LRH4-F1
#
_cell.length_a   1.000
_cell.length_b   1.000
_cell.length_c   1.000
_cell.angle_alpha   90.00
_cell.angle_beta   90.00
_cell.angle_gamma   90.00
#
_symmetry.space_group_name_H-M   'P 1'
#
loop_
_entity.id
_entity.type
_entity.pdbx_description
1 polymer ?
#
loop_
_entity_poly.entity_id
_entity_poly.type
_entity_poly.pdbx_seq_one_letter_code
_entity_poly.pdbx_strand_id
1 'polypeptide(L)'
;MADKSSIEWTEATWNPVTGCTKVSPGCAHCYAETFAERFRGVPGHPYERGFDLQLRPERLNQPLEWKRPRLIFVNSMSDLFHPDVPLEFTQAVFDTMLRANWHTFQVLTKRSERLAEVASRLPWPNNIWIGVSVENQRWTSRIDNLRTVPAAI
;
A
#
# COMPACT_ATOMS: atom_id res chain seq x y z
N MET A 1 -8.76 -9.40 -7.33
CA MET A 1 -7.73 -8.74 -8.16
C MET A 1 -6.40 -8.96 -7.46
N ALA A 2 -5.50 -9.74 -8.06
CA ALA A 2 -4.21 -10.04 -7.45
C ALA A 2 -3.14 -10.26 -8.53
N ASP A 3 -3.35 -11.23 -9.43
CA ASP A 3 -2.34 -11.64 -10.42
C ASP A 3 -2.30 -10.75 -11.68
N LYS A 4 -3.47 -10.31 -12.17
CA LYS A 4 -3.61 -9.47 -13.37
C LYS A 4 -4.38 -8.19 -13.02
N SER A 5 -3.64 -7.10 -12.87
CA SER A 5 -4.22 -5.79 -12.59
C SER A 5 -4.85 -5.18 -13.85
N SER A 6 -5.93 -4.43 -13.68
CA SER A 6 -6.48 -3.54 -14.73
C SER A 6 -5.93 -2.11 -14.62
N ILE A 7 -5.05 -1.85 -13.66
CA ILE A 7 -4.38 -0.56 -13.47
C ILE A 7 -3.18 -0.53 -14.44
N GLU A 8 -3.21 0.38 -15.42
CA GLU A 8 -2.34 0.34 -16.60
C GLU A 8 -0.83 0.38 -16.32
N TRP A 9 -0.42 0.92 -15.17
CA TRP A 9 0.98 1.14 -14.81
C TRP A 9 1.56 0.07 -13.86
N THR A 10 0.81 -0.98 -13.53
CA THR A 10 1.25 -2.09 -12.68
C THR A 10 0.73 -3.42 -13.23
N GLU A 11 1.48 -4.51 -13.06
CA GLU A 11 1.10 -5.82 -13.58
C GLU A 11 0.20 -6.57 -12.59
N ALA A 12 0.44 -6.38 -11.29
CA ALA A 12 -0.28 -7.04 -10.20
C ALA A 12 -0.59 -6.07 -9.06
N THR A 13 -1.50 -6.47 -8.17
CA THR A 13 -1.80 -5.74 -6.93
C THR A 13 -1.72 -6.68 -5.74
N TRP A 14 -1.10 -6.24 -4.66
CA TRP A 14 -1.01 -7.01 -3.43
C TRP A 14 -1.55 -6.17 -2.26
N ASN A 15 -2.56 -6.70 -1.55
CA ASN A 15 -3.31 -5.96 -0.52
C ASN A 15 -3.28 -6.69 0.83
N PRO A 16 -2.14 -6.66 1.55
CA PRO A 16 -2.02 -7.14 2.94
C PRO A 16 -2.79 -6.25 3.94
N VAL A 17 -3.23 -5.07 3.54
CA VAL A 17 -4.22 -4.24 4.27
C VAL A 17 -5.34 -3.88 3.30
N THR A 18 -6.57 -3.80 3.79
CA THR A 18 -7.73 -3.25 3.06
C THR A 18 -8.40 -2.18 3.90
N GLY A 19 -9.00 -1.18 3.26
CA GLY A 19 -9.65 -0.07 3.96
C GLY A 19 -8.68 1.04 4.37
N CYS A 20 -9.21 2.24 4.59
CA CYS A 20 -8.43 3.43 4.96
C CYS A 20 -9.35 4.53 5.50
N THR A 21 -8.78 5.53 6.18
CA THR A 21 -9.46 6.79 6.52
C THR A 21 -8.98 7.95 5.63
N LYS A 22 -9.88 8.90 5.33
CA LYS A 22 -9.57 10.08 4.50
C LYS A 22 -8.71 11.07 5.28
N VAL A 23 -7.63 11.57 4.65
CA VAL A 23 -6.69 12.52 5.29
C VAL A 23 -6.52 13.84 4.53
N SER A 24 -7.14 13.97 3.35
CA SER A 24 -6.98 15.13 2.49
C SER A 24 -8.12 15.25 1.47
N PRO A 25 -8.26 16.42 0.81
CA PRO A 25 -9.20 16.58 -0.31
C PRO A 25 -8.98 15.58 -1.45
N GLY A 26 -7.74 15.10 -1.64
CA GLY A 26 -7.43 14.06 -2.63
C GLY A 26 -8.12 12.71 -2.36
N CYS A 27 -8.71 12.52 -1.18
CA CYS A 27 -9.49 11.33 -0.83
C CYS A 27 -10.99 11.46 -1.15
N ALA A 28 -11.48 12.60 -1.63
CA ALA A 28 -12.91 12.85 -1.83
C ALA A 28 -13.57 11.86 -2.80
N HIS A 29 -12.84 11.44 -3.83
CA HIS A 29 -13.30 10.51 -4.88
C HIS A 29 -12.49 9.19 -4.87
N CYS A 30 -12.30 8.61 -3.68
CA CYS A 30 -11.52 7.39 -3.54
C CYS A 30 -12.21 6.20 -4.22
N TYR A 31 -11.61 5.66 -5.30
CA TYR A 31 -12.15 4.49 -5.99
C TYR A 31 -12.22 3.26 -5.07
N ALA A 32 -11.26 3.10 -4.15
CA ALA A 32 -11.17 1.92 -3.30
C ALA A 32 -12.32 1.90 -2.27
N GLU A 33 -12.67 3.06 -1.73
CA GLU A 33 -13.84 3.24 -0.86
C GLU A 33 -15.13 2.91 -1.61
N THR A 34 -15.37 3.58 -2.75
CA THR A 34 -16.55 3.32 -3.58
C THR A 34 -16.64 1.84 -3.98
N PHE A 35 -15.52 1.21 -4.34
CA PHE A 35 -15.48 -0.20 -4.69
C PHE A 35 -15.91 -1.07 -3.50
N ALA A 36 -15.31 -0.85 -2.32
CA ALA A 36 -15.47 -1.70 -1.15
C ALA A 36 -16.88 -1.56 -0.54
N GLU A 37 -17.41 -0.34 -0.47
CA GLU A 37 -18.74 -0.06 0.10
C GLU A 37 -19.88 -0.77 -0.65
N ARG A 38 -19.73 -1.04 -1.95
CA ARG A 38 -20.71 -1.82 -2.73
C ARG A 38 -20.93 -3.25 -2.20
N PHE A 39 -19.97 -3.77 -1.44
CA PHE A 39 -20.00 -5.13 -0.91
C PHE A 39 -20.19 -5.17 0.61
N ARG A 40 -20.44 -4.03 1.25
CA ARG A 40 -20.72 -4.00 2.69
C ARG A 40 -21.95 -4.86 2.98
N GLY A 41 -21.81 -5.76 3.96
CA GLY A 41 -22.86 -6.69 4.36
C GLY A 41 -23.05 -7.91 3.45
N VAL A 42 -22.26 -8.08 2.38
CA VAL A 42 -22.29 -9.28 1.53
C VAL A 42 -21.50 -10.41 2.21
N PRO A 43 -22.16 -11.48 2.72
CA PRO A 43 -21.47 -12.50 3.51
C PRO A 43 -20.37 -13.22 2.73
N GLY A 44 -19.20 -13.35 3.34
CA GLY A 44 -18.04 -14.05 2.78
C GLY A 44 -17.28 -13.26 1.71
N HIS A 45 -17.72 -12.05 1.36
CA HIS A 45 -16.96 -11.20 0.44
C HIS A 45 -15.73 -10.59 1.13
N PRO A 46 -14.58 -10.44 0.45
CA PRO A 46 -13.39 -9.82 1.05
C PRO A 46 -13.60 -8.39 1.59
N TYR A 47 -14.66 -7.70 1.15
CA TYR A 47 -15.05 -6.36 1.60
C TYR A 47 -16.42 -6.37 2.29
N GLU A 48 -16.79 -7.46 2.96
CA GLU A 48 -18.02 -7.54 3.76
C GLU A 48 -18.13 -6.40 4.80
N ARG A 49 -17.00 -5.93 5.33
CA ARG A 49 -16.90 -4.76 6.22
C ARG A 49 -16.72 -3.43 5.48
N GLY A 50 -17.05 -3.37 4.18
CA GLY A 50 -16.85 -2.17 3.36
C GLY A 50 -15.40 -1.70 3.36
N PHE A 51 -15.20 -0.39 3.50
CA PHE A 51 -13.89 0.26 3.51
C PHE A 51 -13.25 0.41 4.89
N ASP A 52 -13.78 -0.30 5.90
CA ASP A 52 -13.21 -0.32 7.25
C ASP A 52 -11.79 -0.91 7.18
N LEU A 53 -10.85 -0.33 7.95
CA LEU A 53 -9.47 -0.83 7.99
C LEU A 53 -9.44 -2.27 8.50
N GLN A 54 -8.82 -3.17 7.74
CA GLN A 54 -8.61 -4.57 8.09
C GLN A 54 -7.20 -5.00 7.67
N LEU A 55 -6.45 -5.58 8.61
CA LEU A 55 -5.23 -6.30 8.29
C LEU A 55 -5.59 -7.65 7.64
N ARG A 56 -4.79 -8.09 6.68
CA ARG A 56 -4.95 -9.34 5.94
C ARG A 56 -3.69 -10.21 6.07
N PRO A 57 -3.37 -10.70 7.29
CA PRO A 57 -2.17 -11.51 7.52
C PRO A 57 -2.10 -12.76 6.63
N GLU A 58 -3.26 -13.32 6.27
CA GLU A 58 -3.39 -14.44 5.34
C GLU A 58 -2.87 -14.15 3.92
N ARG A 59 -2.71 -12.87 3.57
CA ARG A 59 -2.19 -12.42 2.27
C ARG A 59 -0.71 -12.06 2.30
N LEU A 60 -0.04 -12.10 3.46
CA LEU A 60 1.35 -11.65 3.56
C LEU A 60 2.26 -12.39 2.58
N ASN A 61 2.15 -13.72 2.51
CA ASN A 61 3.03 -14.51 1.65
C ASN A 61 2.63 -14.54 0.16
N GLN A 62 1.55 -13.85 -0.23
CA GLN A 62 1.02 -13.93 -1.59
C GLN A 62 2.05 -13.62 -2.71
N PRO A 63 2.92 -12.60 -2.58
CA PRO A 63 3.95 -12.34 -3.59
C PRO A 63 4.94 -13.49 -3.78
N LEU A 64 5.21 -14.27 -2.73
CA LEU A 64 6.16 -15.39 -2.79
C LEU A 64 5.65 -16.55 -3.66
N GLU A 65 4.34 -16.63 -3.88
CA GLU A 65 3.72 -17.65 -4.73
C GLU A 65 3.89 -17.33 -6.23
N TRP A 66 4.21 -16.08 -6.57
CA TRP A 66 4.32 -15.63 -7.96
C TRP A 66 5.73 -15.81 -8.50
N LYS A 67 5.94 -16.88 -9.27
CA LYS A 67 7.27 -17.24 -9.77
C LYS A 67 7.85 -16.30 -10.83
N ARG A 68 7.00 -15.59 -11.58
CA ARG A 68 7.45 -14.70 -12.66
C ARG A 68 7.66 -13.30 -12.10
N PRO A 69 8.76 -12.60 -12.45
CA PRO A 69 8.95 -11.19 -12.12
C PRO A 69 7.72 -10.35 -12.50
N ARG A 70 7.39 -9.40 -11.62
CA ARG A 70 6.21 -8.52 -11.74
C ARG A 70 6.50 -7.16 -11.13
N LEU A 71 5.89 -6.14 -11.69
CA LEU A 71 5.65 -4.86 -11.06
C LEU A 71 4.35 -4.93 -10.24
N ILE A 72 4.45 -4.79 -8.93
CA ILE A 72 3.35 -5.02 -7.97
C ILE A 72 3.02 -3.73 -7.24
N PHE A 73 1.79 -3.26 -7.38
CA PHE A 73 1.29 -2.16 -6.57
C PHE A 73 0.78 -2.68 -5.21
N VAL A 74 1.47 -2.25 -4.15
CA VAL A 74 1.16 -2.61 -2.77
C VAL A 74 0.07 -1.70 -2.23
N ASN A 75 -0.94 -2.29 -1.59
CA ASN A 75 -2.06 -1.60 -0.95
C ASN A 75 -2.86 -0.72 -1.91
N SER A 76 -3.21 -1.25 -3.10
CA SER A 76 -4.14 -0.59 -4.02
C SER A 76 -5.55 -0.35 -3.44
N MET A 77 -5.88 -0.96 -2.30
CA MET A 77 -7.18 -0.89 -1.64
C MET A 77 -7.08 -0.38 -0.19
N SER A 78 -5.96 0.27 0.17
CA SER A 78 -5.68 0.81 1.51
C SER A 78 -4.50 1.80 1.47
N ASP A 79 -3.95 2.16 2.63
CA ASP A 79 -2.67 2.88 2.75
C ASP A 79 -1.84 2.14 3.81
N LEU A 80 -0.64 1.66 3.46
CA LEU A 80 0.20 0.84 4.35
C LEU A 80 0.63 1.62 5.61
N PHE A 81 0.75 2.94 5.51
CA PHE A 81 1.18 3.81 6.61
C PHE A 81 0.00 4.42 7.37
N HIS A 82 -1.16 3.76 7.36
CA HIS A 82 -2.29 4.12 8.22
C HIS A 82 -1.88 4.08 9.71
N PRO A 83 -2.29 5.04 10.56
CA PRO A 83 -1.88 5.08 11.97
C PRO A 83 -2.25 3.81 12.74
N ASP A 84 -3.39 3.20 12.42
CA ASP A 84 -3.84 1.95 13.03
C ASP A 84 -3.22 0.67 12.42
N VAL A 85 -2.30 0.80 11.46
CA VAL A 85 -1.47 -0.34 11.00
C VAL A 85 -0.22 -0.40 11.89
N PRO A 86 -0.03 -1.50 12.66
CA PRO A 86 1.13 -1.64 13.53
C PRO A 86 2.44 -1.62 12.74
N LEU A 87 3.51 -1.12 13.36
CA LEU A 87 4.84 -1.11 12.75
C LEU A 87 5.29 -2.54 12.43
N GLU A 88 5.02 -3.49 13.30
CA GLU A 88 5.38 -4.90 13.17
C GLU A 88 4.71 -5.52 11.94
N PHE A 89 3.46 -5.12 11.65
CA PHE A 89 2.76 -5.55 10.45
C PHE A 89 3.39 -4.94 9.19
N THR A 90 3.74 -3.65 9.25
CA THR A 90 4.47 -2.97 8.17
C THR A 90 5.81 -3.67 7.90
N GLN A 91 6.55 -4.03 8.95
CA GLN A 91 7.80 -4.78 8.85
C GLN A 91 7.61 -6.16 8.21
N ALA A 92 6.54 -6.89 8.55
CA ALA A 92 6.22 -8.17 7.91
C ALA A 92 5.90 -8.04 6.41
N VAL A 93 5.22 -6.95 6.02
CA VAL A 93 5.01 -6.60 4.61
C VAL A 93 6.35 -6.34 3.91
N PHE A 94 7.26 -5.58 4.53
CA PHE A 94 8.60 -5.33 4.00
C PHE A 94 9.48 -6.59 3.94
N ASP A 95 9.41 -7.48 4.92
CA ASP A 95 10.10 -8.79 4.90
C ASP A 95 9.68 -9.63 3.69
N THR A 96 8.39 -9.63 3.38
CA THR A 96 7.88 -10.32 2.19
C THR A 96 8.47 -9.71 0.92
N MET A 97 8.52 -8.38 0.80
CA MET A 97 9.10 -7.70 -0.35
C MET A 97 10.61 -7.97 -0.52
N LEU A 98 11.33 -8.12 0.59
CA LEU A 98 12.74 -8.51 0.60
C LEU A 98 12.95 -9.95 0.12
N ARG A 99 12.11 -10.88 0.59
CA ARG A 99 12.19 -12.30 0.23
C ARG A 99 11.77 -12.53 -1.21
N ALA A 100 10.80 -11.77 -1.69
CA ALA A 100 10.29 -11.81 -3.07
C ALA A 100 11.06 -10.86 -3.99
N ASN A 101 12.39 -10.82 -3.89
CA ASN A 101 13.25 -9.83 -4.56
C ASN A 101 13.26 -9.87 -6.09
N TRP A 102 12.71 -10.93 -6.71
CA TRP A 102 12.51 -11.01 -8.16
C TRP A 102 11.33 -10.15 -8.65
N HIS A 103 10.55 -9.57 -7.74
CA HIS A 103 9.53 -8.58 -8.03
C HIS A 103 9.99 -7.17 -7.71
N THR A 104 9.41 -6.21 -8.41
CA THR A 104 9.49 -4.79 -8.06
C THR A 104 8.18 -4.36 -7.41
N PHE A 105 8.25 -3.75 -6.23
CA PHE A 105 7.10 -3.31 -5.45
C PHE A 105 6.96 -1.80 -5.50
N GLN A 106 5.78 -1.32 -5.86
CA GLN A 106 5.42 0.09 -5.81
C GLN A 106 4.56 0.32 -4.56
N VAL A 107 5.01 1.20 -3.68
CA VAL A 107 4.31 1.57 -2.45
C VAL A 107 4.01 3.07 -2.52
N LEU A 108 2.75 3.46 -2.42
CA LEU A 108 2.32 4.85 -2.46
C LEU A 108 1.52 5.20 -1.20
N THR A 109 1.77 6.38 -0.63
CA THR A 109 1.06 6.84 0.57
C THR A 109 0.70 8.32 0.52
N LYS A 110 -0.40 8.71 1.20
CA LYS A 110 -0.68 10.12 1.53
C LYS A 110 -0.18 10.50 2.93
N ARG A 111 0.31 9.54 3.70
CA ARG A 111 0.70 9.67 5.11
C ARG A 111 2.23 9.78 5.24
N SER A 112 2.80 10.78 4.56
CA SER A 112 4.24 10.95 4.43
C SER A 112 4.97 11.15 5.77
N GLU A 113 4.32 11.78 6.75
CA GLU A 113 4.88 11.98 8.09
C GLU A 113 5.09 10.62 8.79
N ARG A 114 4.09 9.75 8.74
CA ARG A 114 4.18 8.40 9.30
C ARG A 114 5.24 7.58 8.59
N LEU A 115 5.30 7.67 7.26
CA LEU A 115 6.38 7.05 6.46
C LEU A 115 7.76 7.52 6.95
N ALA A 116 7.99 8.82 7.07
CA ALA A 116 9.27 9.36 7.53
C ALA A 116 9.62 8.90 8.97
N GLU A 117 8.64 8.87 9.87
CA GLU A 117 8.81 8.43 11.27
C GLU A 117 9.23 6.96 11.40
N VAL A 118 8.76 6.09 10.49
CA VAL A 118 9.10 4.66 10.53
C VAL A 118 10.24 4.27 9.59
N ALA A 119 10.67 5.16 8.69
CA ALA A 119 11.60 4.84 7.61
C ALA A 119 12.92 4.23 8.09
N SER A 120 13.48 4.68 9.20
CA SER A 120 14.72 4.14 9.78
C SER A 120 14.59 2.72 10.35
N ARG A 121 13.34 2.24 10.50
CA ARG A 121 12.99 0.90 11.03
C ARG A 121 12.55 -0.07 9.93
N LEU A 122 12.67 0.34 8.66
CA LEU A 122 12.28 -0.42 7.48
C LEU A 122 13.49 -0.60 6.53
N PRO A 123 13.58 -1.74 5.83
CA PRO A 123 14.61 -1.97 4.82
C PRO A 123 14.24 -1.31 3.48
N TRP A 124 15.23 -0.80 2.75
CA TRP A 124 15.02 -0.11 1.47
C TRP A 124 15.88 -0.69 0.33
N PRO A 125 15.64 -1.95 -0.07
CA PRO A 125 16.28 -2.56 -1.23
C PRO A 125 15.82 -1.88 -2.53
N ASN A 126 16.61 -2.04 -3.61
CA ASN A 126 16.33 -1.44 -4.92
C ASN A 126 14.98 -1.88 -5.55
N ASN A 127 14.45 -3.01 -5.11
CA ASN A 127 13.19 -3.56 -5.64
C ASN A 127 11.94 -3.00 -4.93
N ILE A 128 12.08 -2.05 -3.99
CA ILE A 128 10.97 -1.36 -3.33
C ILE A 128 10.99 0.12 -3.72
N TRP A 129 10.02 0.53 -4.54
CA TRP A 129 9.81 1.90 -4.98
C TRP A 129 8.77 2.55 -4.09
N ILE A 130 9.18 3.55 -3.31
CA ILE A 130 8.31 4.29 -2.40
C ILE A 130 8.02 5.67 -2.97
N GLY A 131 6.75 6.07 -2.90
CA GLY A 131 6.30 7.38 -3.33
C GLY A 131 5.25 7.97 -2.40
N VAL A 132 5.10 9.29 -2.49
CA VAL A 132 4.03 10.02 -1.81
C VAL A 132 3.08 10.62 -2.85
N SER A 133 1.78 10.56 -2.57
CA SER A 133 0.79 11.27 -3.39
C SER A 133 0.79 12.76 -3.04
N VAL A 134 0.84 13.63 -4.05
CA VAL A 134 0.69 15.08 -3.92
C VAL A 134 -0.44 15.55 -4.83
N GLU A 135 -1.58 15.88 -4.24
CA GLU A 135 -2.80 16.24 -5.00
C GLU A 135 -2.89 17.71 -5.41
N ASN A 136 -2.13 18.61 -4.77
CA ASN A 136 -2.05 20.02 -5.11
C ASN A 136 -0.88 20.70 -4.35
N GLN A 137 -0.65 21.98 -4.63
CA GLN A 137 0.44 22.77 -4.06
C GLN A 137 0.45 22.79 -2.52
N ARG A 138 -0.70 22.65 -1.85
CA ARG A 138 -0.77 22.64 -0.38
C ARG A 138 -0.09 21.40 0.23
N TRP A 139 0.05 20.32 -0.53
CA TRP A 139 0.55 19.03 -0.05
C TRP A 139 1.95 18.70 -0.58
N THR A 140 2.66 19.67 -1.16
CA THR A 140 4.04 19.45 -1.65
C THR A 140 5.03 19.13 -0.54
N SER A 141 4.76 19.54 0.71
CA SER A 141 5.58 19.18 1.87
C SER A 141 5.71 17.67 2.10
N ARG A 142 4.81 16.85 1.53
CA ARG A 142 4.95 15.39 1.54
C ARG A 142 6.21 14.94 0.80
N ILE A 143 6.65 15.68 -0.22
CA ILE A 143 7.89 15.42 -0.95
C ILE A 143 9.09 15.60 -0.03
N ASP A 144 9.09 16.61 0.83
CA ASP A 144 10.20 16.85 1.77
C ASP A 144 10.33 15.69 2.77
N ASN A 145 9.20 15.14 3.24
CA ASN A 145 9.18 13.92 4.04
C ASN A 145 9.69 12.70 3.25
N LEU A 146 9.36 12.57 1.97
CA LEU A 146 9.88 11.48 1.13
C LEU A 146 11.40 11.56 0.97
N ARG A 147 11.96 12.78 0.86
CA ARG A 147 13.41 12.99 0.72
C ARG A 147 14.22 12.56 1.94
N THR A 148 13.59 12.38 3.10
CA THR A 148 14.26 11.84 4.30
C THR A 148 14.25 10.31 4.36
N VAL A 149 13.52 9.65 3.45
CA VAL A 149 13.45 8.19 3.38
C VAL A 149 14.68 7.68 2.62
N PRO A 150 15.45 6.70 3.16
CA PRO A 150 16.67 6.21 2.53
C PRO A 150 16.38 5.17 1.44
N ALA A 151 15.45 5.48 0.54
CA ALA A 151 15.08 4.63 -0.60
C ALA A 151 15.97 4.88 -1.82
N ALA A 152 16.13 3.84 -2.65
CA ALA A 152 16.86 3.94 -3.91
C ALA A 152 16.17 4.90 -4.89
N ILE A 153 16.98 5.64 -5.67
CA ILE A 153 16.56 6.55 -6.75
C ILE A 153 16.57 5.81 -8.07
#